data_AF-A0A2T9XPV3-F1
#
_entry.id   AF-A0A2T9XPV3-F1
#
_cell.length_a   1.000
_cell.length_b   1.000
_cell.length_c   1.000
_cell.angle_alpha   90.00
_cell.angle_beta   90.00
_cell.angle_gamma   90.00
#
_symmetry.space_group_name_H-M   'P 1'
#
loop_
_entity.id
_entity.type
_entity.pdbx_description
1 polymer ?
#
loop_
_entity_poly.entity_id
_entity_poly.type
_entity_poly.pdbx_seq_one_letter_code
_entity_poly.pdbx_strand_id
1 'polypeptide(L)'
;MAFLVMGGYTHASWGNMFIGRIWQGKVVLLAVLVPYIYAVAVSASRLALDTAGRIPRVLLLVLSACGVAAVGASSTAVFLVPLIAIVAAIPLLLRRLRPAAAWMAVALSGGPVAAGVATLQSPVGSRNIMVSERNVVWQQVFSSGWIAALVIGGGLAVLIGAIWPRRWAAIDASSYELLASAAVCGALATLTPMYSLLVRAMGGDAIAYRLAWLVPVPVVVGLVASISVRRVAAIGSMLTIAIIFAVGAPIWNVSNAVHLSGLSSWKIRSDDDLAAARWVVSRHPANYLAANWVTFLVGTVSSGPRPVGTRLDYLETLKDVPGSHYGQRVLLQGIADGADGRRPSQRQAAQQALTDLRVDVACVAWNDAFTDTLFSSSGYGVGFVQGPWTCWALELGGAHA
;
A
#
# COMPACT_ATOMS: atom_id res chain seq x y z
N MET A 1 -13.07 15.61 -7.16
CA MET A 1 -13.93 14.43 -7.40
C MET A 1 -13.83 13.91 -8.83
N ALA A 2 -14.07 14.71 -9.87
CA ALA A 2 -13.96 14.26 -11.27
C ALA A 2 -12.63 13.54 -11.57
N PHE A 3 -11.49 14.12 -11.16
CA PHE A 3 -10.16 13.52 -11.34
C PHE A 3 -10.03 12.12 -10.68
N LEU A 4 -10.69 11.93 -9.54
CA LEU A 4 -10.63 10.69 -8.75
C LEU A 4 -11.55 9.63 -9.34
N VAL A 5 -12.70 10.02 -9.90
CA VAL A 5 -13.64 9.10 -10.55
C VAL A 5 -13.15 8.68 -11.94
N MET A 6 -12.50 9.59 -12.66
CA MET A 6 -12.07 9.41 -14.05
C MET A 6 -10.58 9.05 -14.19
N GLY A 7 -9.94 8.67 -13.07
CA GLY A 7 -8.55 8.25 -13.01
C GLY A 7 -8.32 6.75 -13.10
N GLY A 8 -9.27 5.95 -13.59
CA GLY A 8 -9.24 4.50 -13.65
C GLY A 8 -8.45 3.94 -14.84
N TYR A 9 -7.15 4.22 -14.93
CA TYR A 9 -6.32 3.70 -16.03
C TYR A 9 -5.50 2.47 -15.67
N THR A 10 -5.09 2.37 -14.41
CA THR A 10 -4.24 1.30 -13.92
C THR A 10 -4.66 0.92 -12.50
N HIS A 11 -4.28 -0.27 -12.03
CA HIS A 11 -4.48 -0.66 -10.63
C HIS A 11 -3.75 0.22 -9.60
N ALA A 12 -2.71 0.94 -10.02
CA ALA A 12 -1.92 1.86 -9.20
C ALA A 12 -2.33 3.33 -9.37
N SER A 13 -3.27 3.60 -10.29
CA SER A 13 -3.78 4.93 -10.54
C SER A 13 -4.47 5.54 -9.32
N TRP A 14 -4.40 6.86 -9.25
CA TRP A 14 -4.96 7.66 -8.17
C TRP A 14 -6.46 7.45 -7.95
N GLY A 15 -7.23 7.33 -9.03
CA GLY A 15 -8.68 7.14 -8.92
C GLY A 15 -9.05 5.83 -8.23
N ASN A 16 -8.31 4.76 -8.54
CA ASN A 16 -8.52 3.45 -7.93
C ASN A 16 -8.14 3.44 -6.43
N MET A 17 -7.20 4.30 -6.03
CA MET A 17 -6.78 4.48 -4.63
C MET A 17 -7.63 5.51 -3.86
N PHE A 18 -8.81 5.90 -4.34
CA PHE A 18 -9.71 6.81 -3.62
C PHE A 18 -11.02 6.14 -3.23
N ILE A 19 -12.01 6.02 -4.13
CA ILE A 19 -13.35 5.49 -3.78
C ILE A 19 -13.37 3.95 -3.72
N GLY A 20 -12.83 3.25 -4.72
CA GLY A 20 -12.93 1.78 -4.81
C GLY A 20 -12.10 1.00 -3.77
N ARG A 21 -11.23 1.70 -3.05
CA ARG A 21 -10.31 1.14 -2.06
C ARG A 21 -10.26 1.95 -0.76
N ILE A 22 -11.26 2.79 -0.49
CA ILE A 22 -11.24 3.75 0.63
C ILE A 22 -10.98 3.13 2.01
N TRP A 23 -11.35 1.87 2.18
CA TRP A 23 -11.16 1.08 3.41
C TRP A 23 -9.78 0.44 3.54
N GLN A 24 -8.94 0.51 2.51
CA GLN A 24 -7.55 0.09 2.62
C GLN A 24 -6.78 1.19 3.34
N GLY A 25 -6.02 0.84 4.37
CA GLY A 25 -5.35 1.85 5.17
C GLY A 25 -4.33 2.71 4.38
N LYS A 26 -3.76 2.20 3.28
CA LYS A 26 -2.96 3.02 2.35
C LYS A 26 -3.75 4.15 1.68
N VAL A 27 -5.05 3.97 1.49
CA VAL A 27 -5.95 5.00 0.95
C VAL A 27 -6.30 6.00 2.04
N VAL A 28 -6.61 5.54 3.25
CA VAL A 28 -6.80 6.44 4.40
C VAL A 28 -5.56 7.32 4.61
N LEU A 29 -4.37 6.73 4.52
CA LEU A 29 -3.11 7.46 4.54
C LEU A 29 -3.07 8.54 3.45
N LEU A 30 -3.29 8.17 2.19
CA LEU A 30 -3.16 9.08 1.05
C LEU A 30 -4.23 10.18 0.99
N ALA A 31 -5.49 9.81 1.24
CA ALA A 31 -6.66 10.64 1.01
C ALA A 31 -7.04 11.51 2.21
N VAL A 32 -6.67 11.09 3.43
CA VAL A 32 -7.06 11.77 4.68
C VAL A 32 -5.82 12.26 5.41
N LEU A 33 -4.92 11.35 5.80
CA LEU A 33 -3.81 11.70 6.68
C LEU A 33 -2.78 12.60 5.99
N VAL A 34 -2.38 12.33 4.75
CA VAL A 34 -1.41 13.16 4.03
C VAL A 34 -1.92 14.60 3.87
N PRO A 35 -3.12 14.87 3.32
CA PRO A 35 -3.68 16.23 3.27
C PRO A 35 -3.74 16.90 4.64
N TYR A 36 -4.17 16.17 5.68
CA TYR A 36 -4.26 16.70 7.03
C TYR A 36 -2.89 17.06 7.60
N ILE A 37 -1.86 16.21 7.40
CA ILE A 37 -0.48 16.49 7.79
C ILE A 37 0.02 17.78 7.13
N TYR A 38 -0.22 17.96 5.82
CA TYR A 38 0.17 19.20 5.14
C TYR A 38 -0.55 20.42 5.70
N ALA A 39 -1.86 20.34 5.97
CA ALA A 39 -2.62 21.45 6.56
C ALA A 39 -2.10 21.83 7.96
N VAL A 40 -1.80 20.84 8.81
CA VAL A 40 -1.21 21.07 10.13
C VAL A 40 0.21 21.61 10.01
N ALA A 41 1.03 21.12 9.07
CA ALA A 41 2.39 21.60 8.83
C ALA A 41 2.43 23.05 8.33
N VAL A 42 1.51 23.46 7.44
CA VAL A 42 1.33 24.88 7.05
C VAL A 42 1.00 25.71 8.28
N SER A 43 0.02 25.27 9.08
CA SER A 43 -0.41 26.00 10.28
C SER A 43 0.72 26.16 11.30
N ALA A 44 1.49 25.09 11.52
CA ALA A 44 2.68 25.10 12.36
C ALA A 44 3.77 26.03 11.83
N SER A 45 3.98 26.05 10.51
CA SER A 45 4.98 26.91 9.88
C SER A 45 4.62 28.39 9.95
N ARG A 46 3.33 28.73 9.75
CA ARG A 46 2.83 30.10 9.94
C ARG A 46 3.07 30.59 11.36
N LEU A 47 2.63 29.80 12.35
CA LEU A 47 2.82 30.17 13.75
C LEU A 47 4.30 30.22 14.14
N ALA A 48 5.15 29.35 13.58
CA ALA A 48 6.59 29.44 13.80
C ALA A 48 7.17 30.75 13.27
N LEU A 49 6.69 31.26 12.14
CA LEU A 49 7.12 32.56 11.60
C LEU A 49 6.65 33.72 12.48
N ASP A 50 5.39 33.69 12.92
CA ASP A 50 4.81 34.74 13.76
C ASP A 50 5.42 34.78 15.17
N THR A 51 5.81 33.62 15.70
CA THR A 51 6.28 33.45 17.08
C THR A 51 7.80 33.26 17.19
N ALA A 52 8.57 33.80 16.24
CA ALA A 52 10.04 33.77 16.21
C ALA A 52 10.65 32.37 16.41
N GLY A 53 10.09 31.36 15.73
CA GLY A 53 10.58 29.99 15.70
C GLY A 53 9.96 29.04 16.72
N ARG A 54 8.89 29.43 17.41
CA ARG A 54 8.18 28.56 18.36
C ARG A 54 6.95 27.92 17.71
N ILE A 55 6.89 26.59 17.75
CA ILE A 55 5.70 25.82 17.36
C ILE A 55 4.90 25.49 18.63
N PRO A 56 3.59 25.77 18.69
CA PRO A 56 2.75 25.36 19.82
C PRO A 56 2.81 23.86 20.07
N ARG A 57 2.89 23.47 21.35
CA ARG A 57 2.95 22.05 21.76
C ARG A 57 1.79 21.23 21.21
N VAL A 58 0.60 21.81 21.16
CA VAL A 58 -0.60 21.15 20.61
C VAL A 58 -0.39 20.73 19.15
N LEU A 59 0.23 21.58 18.32
CA LEU A 59 0.50 21.22 16.92
C LEU A 59 1.56 20.14 16.80
N LEU A 60 2.59 20.17 17.65
CA LEU A 60 3.58 19.09 17.70
C LEU A 60 2.92 17.76 18.09
N LEU A 61 2.01 17.76 19.08
CA LEU A 61 1.26 16.58 19.48
C LEU A 61 0.36 16.06 18.34
N VAL A 62 -0.31 16.96 17.60
CA VAL A 62 -1.12 16.58 16.44
C VAL A 62 -0.24 15.97 15.35
N LEU A 63 0.92 16.57 15.04
CA LEU A 63 1.87 16.01 14.08
C LEU A 63 2.37 14.63 14.49
N SER A 64 2.68 14.43 15.77
CA SER A 64 3.05 13.11 16.31
C SER A 64 1.93 12.10 16.22
N ALA A 65 0.70 12.48 16.58
CA ALA A 65 -0.47 11.62 16.43
C ALA A 65 -0.68 11.25 14.95
N CYS A 66 -0.48 12.18 14.02
CA CYS A 66 -0.57 11.91 12.58
C CYS A 66 0.52 10.92 12.13
N GLY A 67 1.76 11.06 12.60
CA GLY A 67 2.83 10.13 12.29
C GLY A 67 2.54 8.70 12.76
N VAL A 68 2.04 8.55 14.00
CA VAL A 68 1.63 7.25 14.55
C VAL A 68 0.43 6.67 13.80
N ALA A 69 -0.61 7.48 13.56
CA ALA A 69 -1.80 7.07 12.82
C ALA A 69 -1.45 6.64 11.38
N ALA A 70 -0.50 7.31 10.74
CA ALA A 70 -0.05 6.97 9.40
C ALA A 70 0.59 5.58 9.34
N VAL A 71 1.42 5.21 10.33
CA VAL A 71 1.99 3.85 10.43
C VAL A 71 0.90 2.81 10.64
N GLY A 72 -0.07 3.09 11.54
CA GLY A 72 -1.20 2.20 11.76
C GLY A 72 -2.08 2.02 10.51
N ALA A 73 -2.18 3.06 9.67
CA ALA A 73 -2.90 2.99 8.41
C ALA A 73 -2.12 2.21 7.35
N SER A 74 -0.80 2.36 7.24
CA SER A 74 -0.03 1.69 6.20
C SER A 74 1.45 1.59 6.53
N SER A 75 2.04 0.42 6.24
CA SER A 75 3.49 0.20 6.32
C SER A 75 4.31 1.16 5.44
N THR A 76 3.71 1.75 4.39
CA THR A 76 4.36 2.77 3.56
C THR A 76 4.69 4.05 4.33
N ALA A 77 3.96 4.35 5.42
CA ALA A 77 4.18 5.56 6.20
C ALA A 77 5.58 5.62 6.83
N VAL A 78 6.20 4.46 7.11
CA VAL A 78 7.59 4.37 7.62
C VAL A 78 8.57 5.13 6.72
N PHE A 79 8.31 5.19 5.41
CA PHE A 79 9.13 5.90 4.44
C PHE A 79 8.53 7.24 4.01
N LEU A 80 7.21 7.27 3.77
CA LEU A 80 6.54 8.44 3.22
C LEU A 80 6.47 9.60 4.22
N VAL A 81 6.16 9.32 5.49
CA VAL A 81 5.93 10.38 6.49
C VAL A 81 7.22 11.12 6.84
N PRO A 82 8.38 10.46 7.04
CA PRO A 82 9.65 11.17 7.20
C PRO A 82 10.00 12.07 6.01
N LEU A 83 9.66 11.66 4.78
CA LEU A 83 9.85 12.50 3.59
C LEU A 83 8.93 13.73 3.61
N ILE A 84 7.67 13.57 4.00
CA ILE A 84 6.75 14.71 4.21
C ILE A 84 7.29 15.64 5.29
N ALA A 85 7.89 15.10 6.36
CA ALA A 85 8.49 15.87 7.43
C ALA A 85 9.69 16.71 6.95
N ILE A 86 10.54 16.14 6.09
CA ILE A 86 11.64 16.87 5.42
C ILE A 86 11.08 17.98 4.53
N VAL A 87 10.08 17.66 3.69
CA VAL A 87 9.40 18.63 2.83
C VAL A 87 8.84 19.80 3.63
N ALA A 88 8.20 19.50 4.77
CA ALA A 88 7.67 20.49 5.68
C ALA A 88 8.76 21.33 6.35
N ALA A 89 9.90 20.73 6.69
CA ALA A 89 11.00 21.41 7.37
C ALA A 89 11.77 22.38 6.45
N ILE A 90 11.81 22.15 5.14
CA ILE A 90 12.60 22.97 4.18
C ILE A 90 12.28 24.48 4.27
N PRO A 91 11.02 24.94 4.18
CA PRO A 91 10.69 26.36 4.33
C PRO A 91 11.25 26.98 5.61
N LEU A 92 11.10 26.29 6.74
CA LEU A 92 11.60 26.75 8.04
C LEU A 92 13.14 26.80 8.08
N LEU A 93 13.82 25.84 7.45
CA LEU A 93 15.28 25.83 7.33
C LEU A 93 15.79 26.99 6.47
N LEU A 94 15.13 27.28 5.34
CA LEU A 94 15.46 28.41 4.47
C LEU A 94 15.28 29.75 5.20
N ARG A 95 14.30 29.82 6.10
CA ARG A 95 14.05 30.96 7.00
C ARG A 95 14.94 30.96 8.26
N ARG A 96 15.91 30.05 8.35
CA ARG A 96 16.85 29.86 9.48
C ARG A 96 16.18 29.51 10.81
N LEU A 97 14.92 29.06 10.80
CA LEU A 97 14.18 28.57 11.96
C LEU A 97 14.50 27.10 12.24
N ARG A 98 15.80 26.80 12.40
CA ARG A 98 16.33 25.45 12.64
C ARG A 98 15.63 24.69 13.79
N PRO A 99 15.36 25.27 14.97
CA PRO A 99 14.69 24.52 16.04
C PRO A 99 13.25 24.16 15.67
N ALA A 100 12.50 25.05 15.02
CA ALA A 100 11.14 24.77 14.56
C ALA A 100 11.13 23.62 13.52
N ALA A 101 12.06 23.67 12.56
CA ALA A 101 12.25 22.63 11.57
C ALA A 101 12.56 21.27 12.23
N ALA A 102 13.47 21.24 13.20
CA ALA A 102 13.84 20.03 13.92
C ALA A 102 12.65 19.45 14.71
N TRP A 103 11.94 20.29 15.47
CA TRP A 103 10.78 19.84 16.25
C TRP A 103 9.66 19.30 15.38
N MET A 104 9.37 19.94 14.25
CA MET A 104 8.38 19.45 13.30
C MET A 104 8.81 18.12 12.67
N ALA A 105 10.08 17.99 12.28
CA ALA A 105 10.62 16.77 11.70
C ALA A 105 10.56 15.59 12.69
N VAL A 106 10.97 15.82 13.94
CA VAL A 106 10.93 14.83 15.02
C VAL A 106 9.50 14.46 15.37
N ALA A 107 8.61 15.46 15.54
CA ALA A 107 7.23 15.22 15.89
C ALA A 107 6.55 14.30 14.87
N LEU A 108 6.70 14.59 13.57
CA LEU A 108 6.05 13.84 12.52
C LEU A 108 6.72 12.48 12.23
N SER A 109 8.05 12.38 12.39
CA SER A 109 8.82 11.18 12.04
C SER A 109 9.03 10.20 13.19
N GLY A 110 8.84 10.60 14.46
CA GLY A 110 9.17 9.77 15.62
C GLY A 110 8.49 8.39 15.61
N GLY A 111 7.17 8.35 15.39
CA GLY A 111 6.41 7.09 15.26
C GLY A 111 6.86 6.24 14.05
N PRO A 112 6.89 6.78 12.82
CA PRO A 112 7.41 6.10 11.64
C PRO A 112 8.82 5.53 11.80
N VAL A 113 9.75 6.29 12.37
CA VAL A 113 11.13 5.86 12.61
C VAL A 113 11.17 4.73 13.64
N ALA A 114 10.43 4.84 14.74
CA ALA A 114 10.35 3.77 15.74
C ALA A 114 9.81 2.48 15.13
N ALA A 115 8.77 2.56 14.30
CA ALA A 115 8.23 1.40 13.59
C ALA A 115 9.22 0.82 12.57
N GLY A 116 9.96 1.67 11.85
CA GLY A 116 11.04 1.24 10.96
C GLY A 116 12.16 0.51 11.70
N VAL A 117 12.61 1.05 12.83
CA VAL A 117 13.64 0.40 13.68
C VAL A 117 13.14 -0.94 14.21
N ALA A 118 11.90 -1.00 14.72
CA ALA A 118 11.30 -2.27 15.16
C ALA A 118 11.21 -3.30 14.02
N THR A 119 10.92 -2.85 12.80
CA THR A 119 10.89 -3.71 11.61
C THR A 119 12.29 -4.22 11.24
N LEU A 120 13.32 -3.38 11.34
CA LEU A 120 14.72 -3.77 11.09
C LEU A 120 15.25 -4.77 12.12
N GLN A 121 14.73 -4.73 13.35
CA GLN A 121 15.06 -5.68 14.41
C GLN A 121 14.32 -7.02 14.28
N SER A 122 13.28 -7.10 13.44
CA SER A 122 12.55 -8.34 13.21
C SER A 122 13.41 -9.36 12.45
N PRO A 123 13.40 -10.66 12.82
CA PRO A 123 14.13 -11.71 12.11
C PRO A 123 13.79 -11.79 10.61
N VAL A 124 12.56 -11.44 10.25
CA VAL A 124 12.08 -11.41 8.85
C VAL A 124 12.56 -10.14 8.12
N GLY A 125 12.79 -9.05 8.86
CA GLY A 125 13.28 -7.78 8.35
C GLY A 125 12.38 -7.10 7.30
N SER A 126 12.90 -6.02 6.72
CA SER A 126 12.32 -5.29 5.58
C SER A 126 12.83 -5.88 4.26
N ARG A 127 12.44 -7.10 3.91
CA ARG A 127 12.97 -7.80 2.73
C ARG A 127 11.89 -8.05 1.69
N ASN A 128 11.59 -7.08 0.82
CA ASN A 128 10.84 -7.37 -0.41
C ASN A 128 11.86 -7.67 -1.53
N ILE A 129 12.20 -8.94 -1.74
CA ILE A 129 13.35 -9.32 -2.58
C ILE A 129 13.05 -9.17 -4.09
N MET A 130 11.78 -9.01 -4.48
CA MET A 130 11.42 -8.68 -5.85
C MET A 130 11.59 -7.19 -6.14
N VAL A 131 12.84 -6.77 -6.32
CA VAL A 131 13.20 -5.50 -6.95
C VAL A 131 12.92 -5.64 -8.45
N SER A 132 11.68 -5.39 -8.86
CA SER A 132 11.38 -5.13 -10.27
C SER A 132 11.60 -3.64 -10.49
N GLU A 133 12.81 -3.25 -10.92
CA GLU A 133 13.07 -1.89 -11.41
C GLU A 133 12.33 -1.67 -12.75
N ARG A 134 11.01 -1.60 -12.69
CA ARG A 134 10.25 -1.04 -13.80
C ARG A 134 10.49 0.46 -13.74
N ASN A 135 11.36 0.97 -14.62
CA ASN A 135 11.72 2.40 -14.82
C ASN A 135 10.54 3.28 -15.27
N VAL A 136 9.36 3.04 -14.72
CA VAL A 136 8.10 3.48 -15.28
C VAL A 136 7.16 3.99 -14.19
N VAL A 137 7.71 4.54 -13.09
CA VAL A 137 6.97 5.11 -11.96
C VAL A 137 5.85 6.03 -12.42
N TRP A 138 6.16 6.90 -13.39
CA TRP A 138 5.20 7.83 -13.97
C TRP A 138 4.07 7.12 -14.71
N GLN A 139 4.36 6.11 -15.53
CA GLN A 139 3.27 5.34 -16.19
C GLN A 139 2.54 4.41 -15.21
N GLN A 140 3.20 3.92 -14.15
CA GLN A 140 2.54 3.11 -13.12
C GLN A 140 1.52 3.95 -12.33
N VAL A 141 1.91 5.16 -11.90
CA VAL A 141 1.13 6.00 -10.97
C VAL A 141 0.17 6.95 -11.67
N PHE A 142 0.60 7.55 -12.79
CA PHE A 142 -0.16 8.55 -13.54
C PHE A 142 -0.65 8.06 -14.89
N SER A 143 -0.31 6.83 -15.29
CA SER A 143 -0.46 6.34 -16.65
C SER A 143 0.34 7.16 -17.67
N SER A 144 0.27 6.79 -18.94
CA SER A 144 0.66 7.68 -20.04
C SER A 144 -0.52 8.60 -20.38
N GLY A 145 -0.24 9.86 -20.73
CA GLY A 145 -1.26 10.80 -21.22
C GLY A 145 -1.55 11.99 -20.30
N TRP A 146 -2.80 12.45 -20.33
CA TRP A 146 -3.21 13.77 -19.83
C TRP A 146 -3.20 13.91 -18.30
N ILE A 147 -3.35 12.81 -17.53
CA ILE A 147 -3.25 12.85 -16.06
C ILE A 147 -1.83 13.22 -15.64
N ALA A 148 -0.83 12.58 -16.24
CA ALA A 148 0.57 12.95 -16.02
C ALA A 148 0.82 14.42 -16.41
N ALA A 149 0.25 14.88 -17.53
CA ALA A 149 0.35 16.27 -17.97
C ALA A 149 -0.32 17.25 -16.98
N LEU A 150 -1.46 16.91 -16.37
CA LEU A 150 -2.10 17.72 -15.34
C LEU A 150 -1.29 17.79 -14.05
N VAL A 151 -0.68 16.69 -13.63
CA VAL A 151 0.15 16.66 -12.42
C VAL A 151 1.43 17.48 -12.64
N ILE A 152 2.08 17.30 -13.79
CA ILE A 152 3.25 18.11 -14.20
C ILE A 152 2.85 19.58 -14.31
N GLY A 153 1.75 19.87 -15.00
CA GLY A 153 1.22 21.23 -15.18
C GLY A 153 0.86 21.91 -13.86
N GLY A 154 0.23 21.19 -12.93
CA GLY A 154 -0.06 21.68 -11.59
C GLY A 154 1.22 21.96 -10.79
N GLY A 155 2.22 21.06 -10.87
CA GLY A 155 3.53 21.26 -10.24
C GLY A 155 4.26 22.48 -10.80
N LEU A 156 4.28 22.65 -12.12
CA LEU A 156 4.86 23.81 -12.80
C LEU A 156 4.10 25.10 -12.44
N ALA A 157 2.77 25.05 -12.39
CA ALA A 157 1.94 26.20 -12.02
C ALA A 157 2.23 26.65 -10.57
N VAL A 158 2.39 25.69 -9.64
CA VAL A 158 2.93 25.97 -8.31
C VAL A 158 4.27 26.65 -8.47
N LEU A 159 5.30 26.03 -9.06
CA LEU A 159 6.66 26.60 -9.15
C LEU A 159 6.71 28.01 -9.78
N ILE A 160 5.91 28.28 -10.81
CA ILE A 160 5.79 29.60 -11.42
C ILE A 160 5.21 30.61 -10.43
N GLY A 161 4.22 30.21 -9.62
CA GLY A 161 3.72 30.99 -8.50
C GLY A 161 4.80 31.37 -7.46
N ALA A 162 5.88 30.60 -7.32
CA ALA A 162 6.99 30.89 -6.38
C ALA A 162 7.73 32.12 -6.80
N ILE A 163 7.96 32.16 -8.10
CA ILE A 163 8.78 33.15 -8.77
C ILE A 163 7.96 34.44 -8.91
N TRP A 164 6.63 34.33 -9.01
CA TRP A 164 5.71 35.46 -9.18
C TRP A 164 4.57 35.58 -8.14
N PRO A 165 4.89 35.67 -6.84
CA PRO A 165 3.88 35.62 -5.77
C PRO A 165 2.89 36.79 -5.84
N ARG A 166 3.32 37.96 -6.35
CA ARG A 166 2.47 39.15 -6.51
C ARG A 166 1.26 38.93 -7.45
N ARG A 167 1.36 38.02 -8.42
CA ARG A 167 0.25 37.68 -9.34
C ARG A 167 -0.61 36.53 -8.83
N TRP A 168 -0.14 35.82 -7.80
CA TRP A 168 -0.74 34.64 -7.20
C TRP A 168 -1.20 34.90 -5.76
N ALA A 169 -1.56 36.16 -5.45
CA ALA A 169 -1.87 36.70 -4.13
C ALA A 169 -3.05 36.04 -3.38
N ALA A 170 -3.65 34.98 -3.93
CA ALA A 170 -4.67 34.18 -3.27
C ALA A 170 -4.10 33.14 -2.28
N ILE A 171 -2.77 32.88 -2.32
CA ILE A 171 -2.09 31.92 -1.45
C ILE A 171 -1.13 32.64 -0.52
N ASP A 172 -1.17 32.33 0.78
CA ASP A 172 -0.17 32.82 1.73
C ASP A 172 1.22 32.22 1.47
N ALA A 173 2.26 32.97 1.82
CA ALA A 173 3.64 32.58 1.53
C ALA A 173 4.03 31.22 2.13
N SER A 174 3.56 30.88 3.33
CA SER A 174 3.90 29.62 4.00
C SER A 174 3.31 28.40 3.29
N SER A 175 2.05 28.48 2.84
CA SER A 175 1.47 27.42 1.99
C SER A 175 2.24 27.29 0.69
N TYR A 176 2.57 28.42 0.06
CA TYR A 176 3.28 28.42 -1.20
C TYR A 176 4.66 27.73 -1.09
N GLU A 177 5.46 28.10 -0.09
CA GLU A 177 6.79 27.53 0.13
C GLU A 177 6.73 26.02 0.38
N LEU A 178 5.71 25.55 1.11
CA LEU A 178 5.49 24.13 1.35
C LEU A 178 5.08 23.36 0.09
N LEU A 179 4.24 23.96 -0.75
CA LEU A 179 3.83 23.36 -2.02
C LEU A 179 5.00 23.29 -2.99
N ALA A 180 5.84 24.32 -3.04
CA ALA A 180 7.05 24.33 -3.84
C ALA A 180 8.06 23.28 -3.35
N SER A 181 8.29 23.17 -2.03
CA SER A 181 9.16 22.12 -1.48
C SER A 181 8.62 20.72 -1.79
N ALA A 182 7.31 20.50 -1.69
CA ALA A 182 6.68 19.23 -2.05
C ALA A 182 6.86 18.89 -3.54
N ALA A 183 6.64 19.86 -4.42
CA ALA A 183 6.81 19.69 -5.86
C ALA A 183 8.27 19.35 -6.23
N VAL A 184 9.24 20.09 -5.68
CA VAL A 184 10.67 19.86 -5.94
C VAL A 184 11.11 18.51 -5.38
N CYS A 185 10.85 18.24 -4.10
CA CYS A 185 11.26 16.98 -3.47
C CYS A 185 10.60 15.78 -4.11
N GLY A 186 9.31 15.86 -4.44
CA GLY A 186 8.62 14.79 -5.13
C GLY A 186 9.16 14.58 -6.56
N ALA A 187 9.45 15.64 -7.31
CA ALA A 187 10.09 15.51 -8.62
C ALA A 187 11.46 14.82 -8.50
N LEU A 188 12.31 15.27 -7.57
CA LEU A 188 13.61 14.66 -7.29
C LEU A 188 13.49 13.19 -6.89
N ALA A 189 12.53 12.84 -6.04
CA ALA A 189 12.30 11.45 -5.61
C ALA A 189 11.89 10.52 -6.75
N THR A 190 11.33 11.06 -7.83
CA THR A 190 10.95 10.29 -9.03
C THR A 190 12.03 10.24 -10.12
N LEU A 191 13.12 11.00 -9.99
CA LEU A 191 14.24 10.92 -10.93
C LEU A 191 14.93 9.57 -10.79
N THR A 192 15.28 8.92 -11.91
CA THR A 192 15.86 7.57 -11.96
C THR A 192 16.94 7.29 -10.90
N PRO A 193 18.02 8.10 -10.76
CA PRO A 193 19.06 7.79 -9.79
C PRO A 193 18.56 7.80 -8.34
N MET A 194 17.67 8.74 -8.01
CA MET A 194 17.08 8.85 -6.68
C MET A 194 16.05 7.74 -6.44
N TYR A 195 15.23 7.45 -7.46
CA TYR A 195 14.23 6.39 -7.41
C TYR A 195 14.87 5.03 -7.18
N SER A 196 15.93 4.69 -7.93
CA SER A 196 16.66 3.43 -7.74
C SER A 196 17.26 3.33 -6.33
N LEU A 197 17.80 4.43 -5.79
CA LEU A 197 18.29 4.46 -4.41
C LEU A 197 17.16 4.23 -3.39
N LEU A 198 16.01 4.86 -3.61
CA LEU A 198 14.81 4.72 -2.79
C LEU A 198 14.24 3.29 -2.87
N VAL A 199 14.18 2.68 -4.05
CA VAL A 199 13.78 1.27 -4.25
C VAL A 199 14.70 0.34 -3.46
N ARG A 200 16.02 0.55 -3.52
CA ARG A 200 16.99 -0.26 -2.75
C ARG A 200 16.81 -0.05 -1.25
N ALA A 201 16.64 1.19 -0.79
CA ALA A 201 16.49 1.52 0.62
C ALA A 201 15.18 1.00 1.22
N MET A 202 14.08 1.05 0.46
CA MET A 202 12.77 0.51 0.87
C MET A 202 12.63 -0.99 0.62
N GLY A 203 13.64 -1.60 -0.01
CA GLY A 203 13.65 -2.99 -0.39
C GLY A 203 12.54 -3.34 -1.38
N GLY A 204 12.17 -2.50 -2.34
CA GLY A 204 11.27 -2.92 -3.43
C GLY A 204 10.42 -1.81 -4.08
N ASP A 205 10.04 -2.06 -5.34
CA ASP A 205 9.23 -1.14 -6.18
C ASP A 205 7.81 -0.94 -5.62
N ALA A 206 7.24 -1.96 -4.98
CA ALA A 206 5.85 -1.98 -4.50
C ALA A 206 5.51 -0.88 -3.47
N ILE A 207 6.53 -0.33 -2.81
CA ILE A 207 6.44 0.79 -1.87
C ILE A 207 6.97 2.06 -2.54
N ALA A 208 8.07 1.96 -3.30
CA ALA A 208 8.76 3.10 -3.87
C ALA A 208 7.90 3.94 -4.82
N TYR A 209 7.06 3.33 -5.66
CA TYR A 209 6.21 4.09 -6.58
C TYR A 209 5.24 5.02 -5.84
N ARG A 210 4.90 4.69 -4.57
CA ARG A 210 4.02 5.50 -3.73
C ARG A 210 4.65 6.82 -3.33
N LEU A 211 5.97 6.98 -3.46
CA LEU A 211 6.63 8.27 -3.29
C LEU A 211 6.26 9.27 -4.38
N ALA A 212 5.81 8.79 -5.54
CA ALA A 212 5.21 9.67 -6.54
C ALA A 212 3.93 10.35 -6.00
N TRP A 213 3.37 9.94 -4.86
CA TRP A 213 2.29 10.68 -4.18
C TRP A 213 2.76 11.98 -3.52
N LEU A 214 4.06 12.19 -3.29
CA LEU A 214 4.58 13.44 -2.74
C LEU A 214 4.31 14.65 -3.66
N VAL A 215 4.18 14.45 -4.97
CA VAL A 215 3.99 15.52 -5.97
C VAL A 215 2.52 15.98 -6.09
N PRO A 216 1.51 15.10 -6.30
CA PRO A 216 0.18 15.52 -6.71
C PRO A 216 -0.74 15.86 -5.53
N VAL A 217 -0.63 15.13 -4.40
CA VAL A 217 -1.55 15.35 -3.25
C VAL A 217 -1.43 16.80 -2.77
N PRO A 218 -0.23 17.30 -2.46
CA PRO A 218 -0.11 18.60 -1.83
C PRO A 218 -0.43 19.69 -2.84
N VAL A 219 0.08 19.57 -4.08
CA VAL A 219 -0.16 20.52 -5.16
C VAL A 219 -1.64 20.63 -5.50
N VAL A 220 -2.36 19.52 -5.67
CA VAL A 220 -3.79 19.55 -6.00
C VAL A 220 -4.61 20.03 -4.80
N VAL A 221 -4.33 19.56 -3.58
CA VAL A 221 -5.03 20.00 -2.37
C VAL A 221 -4.79 21.50 -2.11
N GLY A 222 -3.54 21.95 -2.25
CA GLY A 222 -3.15 23.35 -2.08
C GLY A 222 -3.76 24.26 -3.14
N LEU A 223 -3.76 23.84 -4.42
CA LEU A 223 -4.43 24.56 -5.50
C LEU A 223 -5.95 24.65 -5.25
N VAL A 224 -6.61 23.56 -4.88
CA VAL A 224 -8.06 23.57 -4.57
C VAL A 224 -8.38 24.45 -3.37
N ALA A 225 -7.59 24.36 -2.29
CA ALA A 225 -7.77 25.16 -1.09
C ALA A 225 -7.49 26.66 -1.31
N SER A 226 -6.70 27.00 -2.33
CA SER A 226 -6.32 28.38 -2.67
C SER A 226 -7.26 29.12 -3.61
N ILE A 227 -8.20 28.42 -4.24
CA ILE A 227 -9.12 29.05 -5.18
C ILE A 227 -10.16 29.84 -4.36
N SER A 228 -9.92 31.14 -4.19
CA SER A 228 -10.97 32.06 -3.74
C SER A 228 -12.12 32.01 -4.75
N VAL A 229 -13.35 31.86 -4.26
CA VAL A 229 -14.56 31.68 -5.08
C VAL A 229 -14.87 32.96 -5.85
N ARG A 230 -14.17 33.20 -6.96
CA ARG A 230 -14.47 34.25 -7.94
C ARG A 230 -14.72 33.64 -9.31
N ARG A 231 -15.71 34.16 -10.03
CA ARG A 231 -16.33 33.60 -11.26
C ARG A 231 -15.36 33.08 -12.35
N VAL A 232 -14.13 33.60 -12.43
CA VAL A 232 -13.08 33.13 -13.36
C VAL A 232 -12.57 31.72 -12.98
N ALA A 233 -12.52 31.41 -11.68
CA ALA A 233 -12.19 30.08 -11.20
C ALA A 233 -13.30 29.06 -11.49
N ALA A 234 -14.56 29.50 -11.59
CA ALA A 234 -15.68 28.62 -11.92
C ALA A 234 -15.60 28.13 -13.37
N ILE A 235 -15.29 29.02 -14.33
CA ILE A 235 -15.10 28.63 -15.73
C ILE A 235 -13.87 27.75 -15.90
N GLY A 236 -12.74 28.13 -15.31
CA GLY A 236 -11.52 27.30 -15.33
C GLY A 236 -11.73 25.92 -14.70
N SER A 237 -12.45 25.86 -13.58
CA SER A 237 -12.82 24.60 -12.93
C SER A 237 -13.78 23.78 -13.77
N MET A 238 -14.81 24.38 -14.36
CA MET A 238 -15.74 23.68 -15.26
C MET A 238 -15.05 23.13 -16.50
N LEU A 239 -14.16 23.90 -17.14
CA LEU A 239 -13.38 23.44 -18.28
C LEU A 239 -12.44 22.30 -17.90
N THR A 240 -11.76 22.41 -16.74
CA THR A 240 -10.89 21.35 -16.22
C THR A 240 -11.69 20.07 -15.93
N ILE A 241 -12.86 20.19 -15.31
CA ILE A 241 -13.78 19.08 -15.06
C ILE A 241 -14.24 18.47 -16.40
N ALA A 242 -14.63 19.29 -17.37
CA ALA A 242 -15.05 18.82 -18.69
C ALA A 242 -13.94 18.05 -19.42
N ILE A 243 -12.70 18.55 -19.39
CA ILE A 243 -11.52 17.86 -19.94
C ILE A 243 -11.30 16.52 -19.22
N ILE A 244 -11.37 16.51 -17.88
CA ILE A 244 -11.22 15.27 -17.09
C ILE A 244 -12.28 14.23 -17.47
N PHE A 245 -13.53 14.64 -17.71
CA PHE A 245 -14.58 13.71 -18.13
C PHE A 245 -14.43 13.28 -19.59
N ALA A 246 -14.00 14.18 -20.48
CA ALA A 246 -13.84 13.87 -21.90
C ALA A 246 -12.68 12.90 -22.16
N VAL A 247 -11.58 13.04 -21.42
CA VAL A 247 -10.38 12.24 -21.65
C VAL A 247 -10.17 11.19 -20.57
N GLY A 248 -10.92 11.15 -19.48
CA GLY A 248 -10.68 10.22 -18.39
C GLY A 248 -11.36 8.85 -18.51
N ALA A 249 -10.83 7.88 -17.75
CA ALA A 249 -11.36 6.53 -17.69
C ALA A 249 -12.04 6.33 -16.34
N PRO A 250 -13.32 5.94 -16.30
CA PRO A 250 -14.00 5.72 -15.03
C PRO A 250 -13.31 4.60 -14.23
N ILE A 251 -13.34 4.68 -12.90
CA ILE A 251 -12.75 3.64 -12.03
C ILE A 251 -13.35 2.23 -12.25
N TRP A 252 -14.58 2.14 -12.75
CA TRP A 252 -15.24 0.89 -13.13
C TRP A 252 -14.98 0.46 -14.58
N ASN A 253 -13.97 1.04 -15.25
CA ASN A 253 -13.53 0.55 -16.55
C ASN A 253 -13.07 -0.91 -16.44
N VAL A 254 -13.48 -1.73 -17.41
CA VAL A 254 -13.12 -3.15 -17.53
C VAL A 254 -11.60 -3.36 -17.54
N SER A 255 -10.84 -2.40 -18.07
CA SER A 255 -9.37 -2.42 -18.05
C SER A 255 -8.77 -2.42 -16.63
N ASN A 256 -9.51 -2.00 -15.60
CA ASN A 256 -9.08 -2.06 -14.21
C ASN A 256 -9.50 -3.34 -13.48
N ALA A 257 -10.19 -4.27 -14.13
CA ALA A 257 -10.77 -5.46 -13.51
C ALA A 257 -11.55 -5.12 -12.20
N VAL A 258 -12.31 -4.02 -12.22
CA VAL A 258 -13.18 -3.59 -11.11
C VAL A 258 -14.63 -3.85 -11.50
N HIS A 259 -15.38 -4.46 -10.59
CA HIS A 259 -16.82 -4.62 -10.72
C HIS A 259 -17.52 -3.80 -9.63
N LEU A 260 -18.60 -3.11 -10.01
CA LEU A 260 -19.48 -2.45 -9.05
C LEU A 260 -20.36 -3.51 -8.41
N SER A 261 -20.46 -3.46 -7.09
CA SER A 261 -21.25 -4.38 -6.29
C SER A 261 -22.15 -3.59 -5.33
N GLY A 262 -23.18 -4.25 -4.79
CA GLY A 262 -24.11 -3.62 -3.85
C GLY A 262 -23.41 -3.13 -2.58
N LEU A 263 -24.07 -2.23 -1.84
CA LEU A 263 -23.52 -1.55 -0.65
C LEU A 263 -23.04 -2.50 0.46
N SER A 264 -23.49 -3.76 0.48
CA SER A 264 -23.17 -4.77 1.49
C SER A 264 -22.47 -6.02 0.93
N SER A 265 -21.74 -5.90 -0.18
CA SER A 265 -20.99 -7.03 -0.75
C SER A 265 -19.60 -7.17 -0.12
N TRP A 266 -19.17 -8.40 0.13
CA TRP A 266 -17.78 -8.67 0.47
C TRP A 266 -16.90 -8.63 -0.79
N LYS A 267 -15.63 -8.22 -0.64
CA LYS A 267 -14.63 -8.31 -1.72
C LYS A 267 -14.16 -9.75 -1.89
N ILE A 268 -15.04 -10.60 -2.37
CA ILE A 268 -14.73 -11.98 -2.73
C ILE A 268 -14.79 -12.12 -4.24
N ARG A 269 -13.93 -12.98 -4.78
CA ARG A 269 -13.92 -13.28 -6.21
C ARG A 269 -15.07 -14.23 -6.58
N SER A 270 -15.33 -15.21 -5.72
CA SER A 270 -16.44 -16.15 -5.83
C SER A 270 -16.92 -16.59 -4.45
N ASP A 271 -18.17 -17.05 -4.39
CA ASP A 271 -18.71 -17.67 -3.17
C ASP A 271 -18.02 -19.01 -2.86
N ASP A 272 -17.48 -19.69 -3.88
CA ASP A 272 -16.69 -20.92 -3.71
C ASP A 272 -15.42 -20.68 -2.88
N ASP A 273 -14.70 -19.58 -3.14
CA ASP A 273 -13.50 -19.19 -2.39
C ASP A 273 -13.86 -18.95 -0.90
N LEU A 274 -15.00 -18.29 -0.65
CA LEU A 274 -15.49 -17.99 0.70
C LEU A 274 -15.97 -19.25 1.43
N ALA A 275 -16.65 -20.17 0.73
CA ALA A 275 -17.10 -21.42 1.29
C ALA A 275 -15.91 -22.30 1.71
N ALA A 276 -14.88 -22.41 0.86
CA ALA A 276 -13.64 -23.10 1.21
C ALA A 276 -12.96 -22.48 2.43
N ALA A 277 -12.85 -21.16 2.50
CA ALA A 277 -12.26 -20.46 3.64
C ALA A 277 -13.04 -20.68 4.95
N ARG A 278 -14.38 -20.62 4.91
CA ARG A 278 -15.23 -20.91 6.07
C ARG A 278 -15.08 -22.35 6.52
N TRP A 279 -14.97 -23.29 5.58
CA TRP A 279 -14.73 -24.69 5.90
C TRP A 279 -13.38 -24.88 6.60
N VAL A 280 -12.30 -24.28 6.10
CA VAL A 280 -10.98 -24.30 6.79
C VAL A 280 -11.10 -23.79 8.21
N VAL A 281 -11.74 -22.63 8.42
CA VAL A 281 -11.91 -22.03 9.74
C VAL A 281 -12.74 -22.94 10.66
N SER A 282 -13.79 -23.60 10.13
CA SER A 282 -14.66 -24.50 10.92
C SER A 282 -13.93 -25.71 11.50
N ARG A 283 -12.78 -26.09 10.92
CA ARG A 283 -11.91 -27.17 11.42
C ARG A 283 -10.99 -26.75 12.55
N HIS A 284 -10.93 -25.45 12.88
CA HIS A 284 -10.05 -24.89 13.91
C HIS A 284 -8.59 -25.34 13.81
N PRO A 285 -7.96 -25.35 12.61
CA PRO A 285 -6.60 -25.82 12.45
C PRO A 285 -5.61 -24.86 13.14
N ALA A 286 -4.54 -25.41 13.72
CA ALA A 286 -3.41 -24.61 14.17
C ALA A 286 -2.64 -24.08 12.95
N ASN A 287 -2.30 -24.97 12.01
CA ASN A 287 -1.70 -24.58 10.73
C ASN A 287 -2.48 -25.14 9.54
N TYR A 288 -2.58 -24.37 8.47
CA TYR A 288 -3.25 -24.79 7.24
C TYR A 288 -2.44 -24.46 5.99
N LEU A 289 -2.57 -25.32 4.99
CA LEU A 289 -2.10 -25.08 3.64
C LEU A 289 -3.31 -24.69 2.79
N ALA A 290 -3.27 -23.53 2.13
CA ALA A 290 -4.28 -23.21 1.15
C ALA A 290 -3.74 -22.39 -0.01
N ALA A 291 -4.39 -22.50 -1.16
CA ALA A 291 -4.12 -21.62 -2.29
C ALA A 291 -4.33 -20.15 -1.91
N ASN A 292 -3.60 -19.25 -2.56
CA ASN A 292 -3.50 -17.83 -2.20
C ASN A 292 -4.88 -17.15 -1.94
N TRP A 293 -5.88 -17.37 -2.80
CA TRP A 293 -7.21 -16.77 -2.64
C TRP A 293 -7.96 -17.28 -1.41
N VAL A 294 -7.88 -18.58 -1.12
CA VAL A 294 -8.50 -19.17 0.07
C VAL A 294 -7.78 -18.67 1.32
N THR A 295 -6.45 -18.62 1.31
CA THR A 295 -5.64 -18.08 2.41
C THR A 295 -6.00 -16.63 2.75
N PHE A 296 -6.20 -15.78 1.73
CA PHE A 296 -6.65 -14.39 1.94
C PHE A 296 -8.02 -14.31 2.63
N LEU A 297 -8.95 -15.17 2.22
CA LEU A 297 -10.30 -15.20 2.80
C LEU A 297 -10.33 -15.83 4.19
N VAL A 298 -9.50 -16.83 4.48
CA VAL A 298 -9.33 -17.37 5.84
C VAL A 298 -8.93 -16.24 6.79
N GLY A 299 -7.94 -15.42 6.42
CA GLY A 299 -7.52 -14.25 7.21
C GLY A 299 -8.58 -13.14 7.33
N THR A 300 -9.59 -13.14 6.46
CA THR A 300 -10.75 -12.22 6.55
C THR A 300 -11.83 -12.77 7.49
N VAL A 301 -12.00 -14.10 7.52
CA VAL A 301 -13.01 -14.79 8.33
C VAL A 301 -12.53 -15.02 9.76
N SER A 302 -11.24 -15.28 9.97
CA SER A 302 -10.65 -15.56 11.29
C SER A 302 -9.17 -15.17 11.36
N SER A 303 -8.71 -14.81 12.56
CA SER A 303 -7.29 -14.55 12.86
C SER A 303 -6.58 -15.73 13.53
N GLY A 304 -7.29 -16.81 13.85
CA GLY A 304 -6.75 -17.94 14.61
C GLY A 304 -5.81 -18.84 13.79
N PRO A 305 -6.30 -19.46 12.69
CA PRO A 305 -5.50 -20.36 11.87
C PRO A 305 -4.26 -19.70 11.28
N ARG A 306 -3.11 -20.39 11.31
CA ARG A 306 -1.86 -19.89 10.73
C ARG A 306 -1.56 -20.51 9.37
N PRO A 307 -1.39 -19.70 8.31
CA PRO A 307 -1.05 -20.24 7.01
C PRO A 307 0.38 -20.79 6.99
N VAL A 308 0.57 -21.96 6.39
CA VAL A 308 1.86 -22.54 6.06
C VAL A 308 2.55 -21.73 4.96
N GLY A 309 1.74 -21.22 4.02
CA GLY A 309 2.15 -20.27 3.00
C GLY A 309 0.96 -19.39 2.61
N THR A 310 1.27 -18.24 2.00
CA THR A 310 0.26 -17.25 1.57
C THR A 310 0.45 -16.93 0.09
N ARG A 311 1.66 -16.50 -0.26
CA ARG A 311 2.15 -16.23 -1.61
C ARG A 311 3.62 -16.57 -1.68
N LEU A 312 4.07 -17.10 -2.82
CA LEU A 312 5.49 -17.38 -3.06
C LEU A 312 6.36 -16.13 -2.82
N ASP A 313 5.91 -14.96 -3.28
CA ASP A 313 6.62 -13.68 -3.09
C ASP A 313 6.87 -13.33 -1.60
N TYR A 314 5.97 -13.73 -0.70
CA TYR A 314 6.11 -13.47 0.74
C TYR A 314 7.00 -14.50 1.42
N LEU A 315 7.06 -15.73 0.89
CA LEU A 315 7.94 -16.76 1.42
C LEU A 315 9.42 -16.42 1.19
N GLU A 316 9.76 -15.67 0.15
CA GLU A 316 11.15 -15.20 -0.07
C GLU A 316 11.74 -14.46 1.14
N THR A 317 10.90 -13.77 1.92
CA THR A 317 11.33 -13.07 3.15
C THR A 317 11.85 -14.01 4.23
N LEU A 318 11.51 -15.31 4.14
CA LEU A 318 11.86 -16.35 5.10
C LEU A 318 13.14 -17.11 4.74
N LYS A 319 13.70 -16.90 3.53
CA LYS A 319 14.82 -17.69 2.99
C LYS A 319 16.02 -17.76 3.93
N ASP A 320 16.36 -16.64 4.55
CA ASP A 320 17.52 -16.51 5.44
C ASP A 320 17.15 -16.58 6.93
N VAL A 321 15.89 -16.92 7.24
CA VAL A 321 15.40 -17.03 8.62
C VAL A 321 15.63 -18.46 9.12
N PRO A 322 16.46 -18.69 10.16
CA PRO A 322 16.69 -20.03 10.68
C PRO A 322 15.40 -20.69 11.17
N GLY A 323 15.22 -21.97 10.84
CA GLY A 323 14.01 -22.71 11.23
C GLY A 323 12.73 -22.25 10.53
N SER A 324 12.81 -21.45 9.47
CA SER A 324 11.62 -21.02 8.72
C SER A 324 11.05 -22.10 7.80
N HIS A 325 11.81 -23.16 7.53
CA HIS A 325 11.46 -24.23 6.59
C HIS A 325 11.10 -23.68 5.19
N TYR A 326 11.78 -22.61 4.75
CA TYR A 326 11.50 -21.91 3.48
C TYR A 326 11.30 -22.85 2.29
N GLY A 327 12.22 -23.79 2.04
CA GLY A 327 12.11 -24.72 0.91
C GLY A 327 10.85 -25.60 0.96
N GLN A 328 10.47 -26.07 2.16
CA GLN A 328 9.26 -26.87 2.37
C GLN A 328 7.99 -26.02 2.18
N ARG A 329 7.97 -24.78 2.68
CA ARG A 329 6.84 -23.86 2.49
C ARG A 329 6.65 -23.49 1.02
N VAL A 330 7.74 -23.22 0.29
CA VAL A 330 7.70 -22.95 -1.15
C VAL A 330 7.16 -24.15 -1.92
N LEU A 331 7.62 -25.36 -1.59
CA LEU A 331 7.12 -26.59 -2.20
C LEU A 331 5.61 -26.75 -1.97
N LEU A 332 5.15 -26.69 -0.73
CA LEU A 332 3.73 -26.86 -0.40
C LEU A 332 2.86 -25.75 -0.99
N GLN A 333 3.29 -24.49 -0.93
CA GLN A 333 2.55 -23.38 -1.54
C GLN A 333 2.45 -23.56 -3.06
N GLY A 334 3.53 -23.99 -3.72
CA GLY A 334 3.51 -24.30 -5.14
C GLY A 334 2.53 -25.42 -5.50
N ILE A 335 2.41 -26.45 -4.66
CA ILE A 335 1.39 -27.50 -4.80
C ILE A 335 -0.02 -26.92 -4.64
N ALA A 336 -0.25 -26.12 -3.60
CA ALA A 336 -1.57 -25.54 -3.32
C ALA A 336 -2.07 -24.57 -4.40
N ASP A 337 -1.17 -23.75 -4.95
CA ASP A 337 -1.47 -22.81 -6.04
C ASP A 337 -1.54 -23.49 -7.42
N GLY A 338 -1.15 -24.76 -7.52
CA GLY A 338 -1.16 -25.51 -8.77
C GLY A 338 0.01 -25.17 -9.73
N ALA A 339 1.12 -24.65 -9.23
CA ALA A 339 2.33 -24.37 -10.01
C ALA A 339 3.15 -25.65 -10.29
N ASP A 340 4.31 -25.50 -10.96
CA ASP A 340 5.21 -26.59 -11.41
C ASP A 340 5.77 -27.52 -10.31
N GLY A 341 5.40 -27.30 -9.04
CA GLY A 341 5.77 -28.13 -7.88
C GLY A 341 4.97 -29.44 -7.75
N ARG A 342 4.08 -29.74 -8.71
CA ARG A 342 3.28 -30.97 -8.75
C ARG A 342 3.96 -32.08 -9.56
N ARG A 343 5.24 -32.37 -9.27
CA ARG A 343 5.98 -33.45 -9.92
C ARG A 343 5.95 -34.71 -9.06
N PRO A 344 5.73 -35.92 -9.62
CA PRO A 344 5.76 -37.16 -8.86
C PRO A 344 7.03 -37.36 -8.03
N SER A 345 8.18 -36.89 -8.54
CA SER A 345 9.47 -36.94 -7.83
C SER A 345 9.52 -36.11 -6.54
N GLN A 346 8.61 -35.16 -6.35
CA GLN A 346 8.56 -34.30 -5.17
C GLN A 346 7.60 -34.81 -4.09
N ARG A 347 6.89 -35.94 -4.31
CA ARG A 347 5.88 -36.46 -3.38
C ARG A 347 6.43 -36.74 -1.99
N GLN A 348 7.56 -37.45 -1.89
CA GLN A 348 8.16 -37.79 -0.59
C GLN A 348 8.60 -36.54 0.19
N ALA A 349 9.18 -35.56 -0.51
CA ALA A 349 9.55 -34.27 0.09
C ALA A 349 8.31 -33.48 0.55
N ALA A 350 7.20 -33.55 -0.20
CA ALA A 350 5.94 -32.92 0.18
C ALA A 350 5.30 -33.60 1.40
N GLN A 351 5.31 -34.93 1.49
CA GLN A 351 4.84 -35.67 2.67
C GLN A 351 5.62 -35.27 3.92
N GLN A 352 6.95 -35.24 3.82
CA GLN A 352 7.81 -34.79 4.92
C GLN A 352 7.51 -33.34 5.30
N ALA A 353 7.32 -32.45 4.31
CA ALA A 353 6.96 -31.06 4.56
C ALA A 353 5.61 -30.91 5.28
N LEU A 354 4.60 -31.71 4.94
CA LEU A 354 3.30 -31.69 5.62
C LEU A 354 3.43 -32.02 7.11
N THR A 355 4.27 -33.00 7.44
CA THR A 355 4.57 -33.41 8.82
C THR A 355 5.39 -32.36 9.56
N ASP A 356 6.52 -31.92 8.98
CA ASP A 356 7.45 -30.97 9.62
C ASP A 356 6.77 -29.62 9.90
N LEU A 357 5.89 -29.18 8.99
CA LEU A 357 5.14 -27.93 9.12
C LEU A 357 3.81 -28.10 9.87
N ARG A 358 3.49 -29.33 10.31
CA ARG A 358 2.30 -29.70 11.09
C ARG A 358 1.01 -29.13 10.48
N VAL A 359 0.79 -29.46 9.22
CA VAL A 359 -0.40 -29.04 8.49
C VAL A 359 -1.59 -29.85 8.98
N ASP A 360 -2.65 -29.19 9.45
CA ASP A 360 -3.86 -29.88 9.93
C ASP A 360 -4.91 -29.97 8.82
N VAL A 361 -4.94 -28.97 7.95
CA VAL A 361 -5.90 -28.80 6.86
C VAL A 361 -5.19 -28.35 5.60
N ALA A 362 -5.53 -28.94 4.46
CA ALA A 362 -5.05 -28.54 3.14
C ALA A 362 -6.23 -28.21 2.22
N CYS A 363 -6.19 -27.08 1.51
CA CYS A 363 -7.16 -26.70 0.48
C CYS A 363 -6.45 -26.29 -0.81
N VAL A 364 -6.61 -27.05 -1.88
CA VAL A 364 -5.92 -26.79 -3.15
C VAL A 364 -6.94 -26.60 -4.28
N ALA A 365 -6.56 -25.88 -5.34
CA ALA A 365 -7.46 -25.53 -6.46
C ALA A 365 -7.82 -26.70 -7.40
N TRP A 366 -7.38 -27.94 -7.11
CA TRP A 366 -7.44 -29.06 -8.05
C TRP A 366 -7.40 -30.40 -7.31
N ASN A 367 -8.34 -31.30 -7.62
CA ASN A 367 -8.22 -32.71 -7.26
C ASN A 367 -7.62 -33.47 -8.45
N ASP A 368 -6.29 -33.64 -8.44
CA ASP A 368 -5.58 -34.43 -9.44
C ASP A 368 -5.01 -35.70 -8.78
N ALA A 369 -4.58 -36.66 -9.59
CA ALA A 369 -4.06 -37.93 -9.06
C ALA A 369 -2.84 -37.72 -8.13
N PHE A 370 -2.07 -36.63 -8.32
CA PHE A 370 -0.94 -36.32 -7.46
C PHE A 370 -1.40 -35.82 -6.10
N THR A 371 -2.32 -34.84 -6.03
CA THR A 371 -2.83 -34.29 -4.77
C THR A 371 -3.62 -35.33 -3.99
N ASP A 372 -4.46 -36.11 -4.67
CA ASP A 372 -5.22 -37.20 -4.05
C ASP A 372 -4.29 -38.23 -3.40
N THR A 373 -3.28 -38.71 -4.14
CA THR A 373 -2.28 -39.65 -3.61
C THR A 373 -1.48 -39.03 -2.46
N LEU A 374 -1.04 -37.77 -2.59
CA LEU A 374 -0.23 -37.09 -1.58
C LEU A 374 -0.98 -36.98 -0.25
N PHE A 375 -2.21 -36.48 -0.27
CA PHE A 375 -2.98 -36.24 0.95
C PHE A 375 -3.52 -37.54 1.57
N SER A 376 -4.06 -38.47 0.76
CA SER A 376 -4.55 -39.76 1.27
C SER A 376 -3.44 -40.60 1.92
N SER A 377 -2.27 -40.71 1.27
CA SER A 377 -1.12 -41.41 1.84
C SER A 377 -0.50 -40.72 3.05
N SER A 378 -0.85 -39.46 3.31
CA SER A 378 -0.42 -38.70 4.49
C SER A 378 -1.47 -38.70 5.61
N GLY A 379 -2.53 -39.51 5.50
CA GLY A 379 -3.57 -39.64 6.53
C GLY A 379 -4.65 -38.56 6.50
N TYR A 380 -4.80 -37.86 5.38
CA TYR A 380 -5.85 -36.85 5.24
C TYR A 380 -7.07 -37.42 4.49
N GLY A 381 -8.26 -37.12 5.01
CA GLY A 381 -9.53 -37.41 4.38
C GLY A 381 -10.07 -36.19 3.63
N VAL A 382 -10.69 -36.42 2.46
CA VAL A 382 -11.41 -35.37 1.74
C VAL A 382 -12.61 -34.93 2.59
N GLY A 383 -12.68 -33.65 2.92
CA GLY A 383 -13.74 -33.12 3.78
C GLY A 383 -14.57 -31.99 3.17
N PHE A 384 -14.16 -31.45 2.01
CA PHE A 384 -14.90 -30.42 1.28
C PHE A 384 -14.52 -30.38 -0.20
N VAL A 385 -15.51 -30.25 -1.07
CA VAL A 385 -15.34 -30.03 -2.51
C VAL A 385 -16.36 -29.00 -2.98
N GLN A 386 -15.90 -27.87 -3.49
CA GLN A 386 -16.78 -26.85 -4.09
C GLN A 386 -16.01 -25.99 -5.11
N GLY A 387 -16.58 -25.86 -6.30
CA GLY A 387 -15.93 -25.14 -7.39
C GLY A 387 -14.56 -25.74 -7.70
N PRO A 388 -13.48 -24.95 -7.78
CA PRO A 388 -12.13 -25.49 -7.96
C PRO A 388 -11.55 -26.09 -6.67
N TRP A 389 -12.15 -25.85 -5.50
CA TRP A 389 -11.51 -26.17 -4.23
C TRP A 389 -11.80 -27.60 -3.81
N THR A 390 -10.73 -28.36 -3.60
CA THR A 390 -10.77 -29.61 -2.85
C THR A 390 -9.98 -29.41 -1.58
N CYS A 391 -10.58 -29.80 -0.45
CA CYS A 391 -9.95 -29.67 0.83
C CYS A 391 -9.93 -30.99 1.60
N TRP A 392 -8.81 -31.21 2.26
CA TRP A 392 -8.52 -32.37 3.07
C TRP A 392 -8.26 -31.94 4.51
N ALA A 393 -8.70 -32.75 5.46
CA ALA A 393 -8.39 -32.59 6.86
C ALA A 393 -7.64 -33.84 7.33
N LEU A 394 -6.64 -33.64 8.19
CA LEU A 394 -5.96 -34.76 8.83
C LEU A 394 -7.00 -35.53 9.65
N GLU A 395 -7.22 -36.80 9.31
CA GLU A 395 -8.11 -37.64 10.09
C GLU A 395 -7.40 -37.93 11.41
N LEU A 396 -8.01 -37.54 12.53
CA LEU A 396 -7.52 -37.86 13.87
C LEU A 396 -7.72 -39.36 14.11
N GLY A 397 -6.91 -40.19 13.46
CA GLY A 397 -6.89 -41.63 13.57
C GLY A 397 -5.64 -42.11 14.31
N GLY A 398 -5.73 -42.24 15.64
CA GLY A 398 -5.06 -43.32 16.38
C GLY A 398 -3.59 -43.17 16.79
N ALA A 399 -3.06 -41.98 17.07
CA ALA A 399 -1.70 -41.85 17.60
C ALA A 399 -1.60 -40.93 18.83
N HIS A 400 -2.51 -41.08 19.79
CA HIS A 400 -2.34 -40.75 21.22
C HIS A 400 -3.45 -41.46 22.01
N ALA A 401 -3.25 -42.76 22.25
CA ALA A 401 -3.89 -43.53 23.32
C ALA A 401 -2.80 -44.39 23.96
#